data_AF-A0A9D4PZQ8-F1
#
_entry.id   AF-A0A9D4PZQ8-F1
#
_cell.length_a   1.000
_cell.length_b   1.000
_cell.length_c   1.000
_cell.angle_alpha   90.00
_cell.angle_beta   90.00
_cell.angle_gamma   90.00
#
_symmetry.space_group_name_H-M   'P 1'
#
loop_
_entity.id
_entity.type
_entity.pdbx_description
1 polymer ?
#
loop_
_entity_poly.entity_id
_entity_poly.type
_entity_poly.pdbx_seq_one_letter_code
_entity_poly.pdbx_strand_id
1 'polypeptide(L)'
;MKVSCATLVFSPAVISSLEFLQKNPKAHERASEFRDCGSTITFMKIVGMWYDLHDTSGWKSRQMPFVTSEDDRLAWLEVDFTGYLEDIKLESAKCRAKSLTKETFKYTLTRALNSDPVESLFSCFRQFNGGNDRVDARTAVFTAEKMLKQDLSPLHTSRAAKNRLEELCVMVADWPPLGADMNIIENVWGLMKSNLSRKGLHNAGCDELWRNVQAEWHLLKMDRDLIPALYDSLPRRMAAVVQAGGAFSSY
;
A
#
# COMPACT_ATOMS: atom_id res chain seq x y z
N MET A 1 4.52 17.40 -0.11
CA MET A 1 4.97 17.76 1.25
C MET A 1 6.05 16.76 1.64
N LYS A 2 7.21 17.17 2.18
CA LYS A 2 8.29 16.20 2.49
C LYS A 2 8.00 15.48 3.80
N VAL A 3 7.27 14.35 3.72
CA VAL A 3 6.97 13.46 4.85
C VAL A 3 8.25 13.01 5.57
N SER A 4 9.36 12.88 4.83
CA SER A 4 10.68 12.56 5.37
C SER A 4 11.16 13.51 6.47
N CYS A 5 10.79 14.79 6.41
CA CYS A 5 11.19 15.75 7.43
C CYS A 5 10.43 15.51 8.74
N ALA A 6 9.14 15.17 8.65
CA ALA A 6 8.31 14.86 9.80
C ALA A 6 8.76 13.55 10.47
N THR A 7 9.06 12.51 9.69
CA THR A 7 9.54 11.22 10.24
C THR A 7 10.92 11.33 10.88
N LEU A 8 11.82 12.18 10.35
CA LEU A 8 13.13 12.43 10.96
C LEU A 8 13.01 13.06 12.36
N VAL A 9 12.05 13.98 12.57
CA VAL A 9 11.81 14.60 13.88
C VAL A 9 11.48 13.53 14.92
N PHE A 10 10.65 12.54 14.57
CA PHE A 10 10.25 11.45 15.47
C PHE A 10 11.23 10.28 15.50
N SER A 11 12.42 10.40 14.90
CA SER A 11 13.37 9.30 14.83
C SER A 11 13.96 8.93 16.21
N PRO A 12 14.32 7.65 16.44
CA PRO A 12 14.96 7.22 17.69
C PRO A 12 16.23 8.00 18.04
N ALA A 13 16.98 8.43 17.02
CA ALA A 13 18.21 9.20 17.20
C ALA A 13 17.91 10.59 17.80
N VAL A 14 16.90 11.31 17.29
CA VAL A 14 16.52 12.62 17.81
C VAL A 14 15.94 12.50 19.22
N ILE A 15 15.04 11.53 19.44
CA ILE A 15 14.44 11.28 20.77
C ILE A 15 15.54 10.97 21.79
N SER A 16 16.44 10.04 21.49
CA SER A 16 17.54 9.66 22.39
C SER A 16 18.48 10.85 22.69
N SER A 17 18.70 11.72 21.70
CA SER A 17 19.50 12.93 21.87
C SER A 17 18.85 13.92 22.85
N LEU A 18 17.53 14.13 22.72
CA LEU A 18 16.78 14.97 23.65
C LEU A 18 16.76 14.39 25.06
N GLU A 19 16.56 13.08 25.20
CA GLU A 19 16.64 12.39 26.50
C GLU A 19 18.02 12.52 27.15
N PHE A 20 19.07 12.43 26.35
CA PHE A 20 20.43 12.60 26.82
C PHE A 20 20.68 14.03 27.31
N LEU A 21 20.26 15.05 26.55
CA LEU A 21 20.40 16.45 26.94
C LEU A 21 19.58 16.79 28.20
N GLN A 22 18.37 16.25 28.33
CA GLN A 22 17.53 16.40 29.51
C GLN A 22 18.21 15.86 30.78
N LYS A 23 18.80 14.65 30.69
CA LYS A 23 19.46 13.98 31.82
C LYS A 23 20.84 14.55 32.13
N ASN A 24 21.49 15.19 31.15
CA ASN A 24 22.87 15.67 31.26
C ASN A 24 22.97 17.18 30.94
N PRO A 25 22.48 18.06 31.83
CA PRO A 25 22.44 19.50 31.60
C PRO A 25 23.82 20.18 31.50
N LYS A 26 24.92 19.45 31.76
CA LYS A 26 26.31 19.90 31.61
C LYS A 26 26.99 19.42 30.32
N ALA A 27 26.33 18.55 29.54
CA ALA A 27 26.95 17.93 28.37
C ALA A 27 27.08 18.88 27.16
N HIS A 28 26.34 19.99 27.16
CA HIS A 28 26.38 21.01 26.11
C HIS A 28 26.03 22.38 26.69
N GLU A 29 26.55 23.46 26.11
CA GLU A 29 26.27 24.85 26.52
C GLU A 29 24.77 25.16 26.59
N ARG A 30 24.00 24.58 25.67
CA ARG A 30 22.53 24.71 25.57
C ARG A 30 21.73 23.57 26.20
N ALA A 31 22.38 22.58 26.83
CA ALA A 31 21.67 21.42 27.40
C ALA A 31 20.66 21.82 28.48
N SER A 32 20.91 22.91 29.20
CA SER A 32 19.99 23.48 30.20
C SER A 32 18.64 23.89 29.63
N GLU A 33 18.56 24.27 28.35
CA GLU A 33 17.31 24.62 27.66
C GLU A 33 16.34 23.43 27.53
N PHE A 34 16.87 22.20 27.62
CA PHE A 34 16.10 20.97 27.44
C PHE A 34 15.70 20.30 28.76
N ARG A 35 15.88 20.97 29.91
CA ARG A 35 15.55 20.40 31.22
C ARG A 35 14.07 19.96 31.32
N ASP A 36 13.18 20.76 30.74
CA ASP A 36 11.73 20.58 30.86
C ASP A 36 11.10 19.94 29.61
N CYS A 37 11.90 19.32 28.72
CA CYS A 37 11.38 18.75 27.48
C CYS A 37 10.74 17.36 27.64
N GLY A 38 10.50 16.88 28.87
CA GLY A 38 9.98 15.54 29.14
C GLY A 38 8.66 15.24 28.43
N SER A 39 7.70 16.17 28.48
CA SER A 39 6.42 16.02 27.77
C SER A 39 6.60 15.95 26.26
N THR A 40 7.56 16.71 25.71
CA THR A 40 7.91 16.67 24.28
C THR A 40 8.50 15.33 23.90
N ILE A 41 9.42 14.80 24.71
CA ILE A 41 10.00 13.46 24.51
C ILE A 41 8.90 12.39 24.51
N THR A 42 7.99 12.44 25.48
CA THR A 42 6.86 11.49 25.55
C THR A 42 5.98 11.59 24.30
N PHE A 43 5.59 12.78 23.89
CA PHE A 43 4.84 12.99 22.65
C PHE A 43 5.57 12.40 21.44
N MET A 44 6.87 12.69 21.31
CA MET A 44 7.66 12.20 20.18
C MET A 44 7.77 10.68 20.15
N LYS A 45 7.87 10.04 21.32
CA LYS A 45 7.87 8.57 21.44
C LYS A 45 6.54 7.96 21.02
N ILE A 46 5.43 8.52 21.50
CA ILE A 46 4.08 8.03 21.16
C ILE A 46 3.82 8.19 19.66
N VAL A 47 4.08 9.37 19.10
CA VAL A 47 3.85 9.64 17.68
C VAL A 47 4.81 8.84 16.80
N GLY A 48 6.09 8.71 17.20
CA GLY A 48 7.06 7.87 16.48
C GLY A 48 6.63 6.41 16.43
N MET A 49 6.16 5.86 17.55
CA MET A 49 5.64 4.50 17.60
C MET A 49 4.36 4.33 16.75
N TRP A 50 3.48 5.34 16.75
CA TRP A 50 2.31 5.33 15.86
C TRP A 50 2.73 5.29 14.38
N TYR A 51 3.72 6.10 13.96
CA TYR A 51 4.25 6.06 12.59
C TYR A 51 4.86 4.70 12.25
N ASP A 52 5.70 4.14 13.13
CA ASP A 52 6.37 2.86 12.92
C ASP A 52 5.38 1.69 12.73
N LEU A 53 4.24 1.72 13.44
CA LEU A 53 3.20 0.70 13.33
C LEU A 53 2.36 0.82 12.05
N HIS A 54 2.21 2.03 11.51
CA HIS A 54 1.45 2.28 10.29
C HIS A 54 2.31 2.24 9.02
N ASP A 55 3.63 2.34 9.14
CA ASP A 55 4.57 2.11 8.04
C ASP A 55 4.83 0.59 7.85
N THR A 56 4.01 -0.07 7.05
CA THR A 56 4.17 -1.50 6.74
C THR A 56 5.09 -1.76 5.53
N SER A 57 5.75 -0.72 4.99
CA SER A 57 6.51 -0.84 3.73
C SER A 57 7.84 -1.57 3.90
N GLY A 58 8.40 -1.55 5.12
CA GLY A 58 9.75 -2.07 5.40
C GLY A 58 9.84 -3.55 5.74
N TRP A 59 8.72 -4.22 6.07
CA TRP A 59 8.67 -5.64 6.47
C TRP A 59 9.70 -6.00 7.56
N LYS A 60 10.01 -5.06 8.45
CA LYS A 60 10.82 -5.26 9.67
C LYS A 60 9.91 -5.47 10.86
N SER A 61 10.40 -6.10 11.94
CA SER A 61 9.64 -6.47 13.16
C SER A 61 8.36 -5.65 13.45
N ARG A 62 8.47 -4.32 13.64
CA ARG A 62 7.32 -3.44 13.96
C ARG A 62 6.56 -2.90 12.74
N GLN A 63 7.19 -2.94 11.57
CA GLN A 63 6.72 -2.51 10.25
C GLN A 63 6.07 -3.66 9.45
N MET A 64 5.49 -4.65 10.13
CA MET A 64 4.74 -5.74 9.49
C MET A 64 3.24 -5.45 9.54
N PRO A 65 2.45 -5.87 8.53
CA PRO A 65 0.99 -5.83 8.62
C PRO A 65 0.47 -6.55 9.87
N PHE A 66 -0.68 -6.12 10.39
CA PHE A 66 -1.40 -6.86 11.42
C PHE A 66 -2.03 -8.09 10.78
N VAL A 67 -1.65 -9.28 11.23
CA VAL A 67 -2.10 -10.55 10.63
C VAL A 67 -3.20 -11.20 11.46
N THR A 68 -3.27 -10.89 12.76
CA THR A 68 -4.18 -11.52 13.72
C THR A 68 -4.70 -10.49 14.73
N SER A 69 -5.88 -10.72 15.28
CA SER A 69 -6.44 -9.91 16.39
C SER A 69 -5.64 -9.99 17.68
N GLU A 70 -4.83 -11.04 17.84
CA GLU A 70 -4.04 -11.28 19.05
C GLU A 70 -2.63 -10.67 18.98
N ASP A 71 -2.40 -9.73 18.06
CA ASP A 71 -1.12 -9.05 17.94
C ASP A 71 -0.98 -8.02 19.07
N ASP A 72 0.02 -8.19 19.94
CA ASP A 72 0.29 -7.27 21.06
C ASP A 72 0.44 -5.80 20.63
N ARG A 73 0.82 -5.55 19.37
CA ARG A 73 0.92 -4.20 18.81
C ARG A 73 -0.46 -3.53 18.65
N LEU A 74 -1.53 -4.32 18.48
CA LEU A 74 -2.91 -3.82 18.48
C LEU A 74 -3.31 -3.34 19.86
N ALA A 75 -2.94 -4.05 20.92
CA ALA A 75 -3.22 -3.64 22.30
C ALA A 75 -2.65 -2.24 22.60
N TRP A 76 -1.44 -1.94 22.12
CA TRP A 76 -0.88 -0.60 22.26
C TRP A 76 -1.69 0.47 21.51
N LEU A 77 -2.15 0.18 20.29
CA LEU A 77 -2.97 1.12 19.50
C LEU A 77 -4.34 1.35 20.12
N GLU A 78 -4.96 0.30 20.67
CA GLU A 78 -6.33 0.32 21.17
C GLU A 78 -6.43 0.82 22.61
N VAL A 79 -5.37 0.66 23.40
CA VAL A 79 -5.36 0.98 24.84
C VAL A 79 -4.40 2.12 25.16
N ASP A 80 -3.11 1.96 24.85
CA ASP A 80 -2.09 2.92 25.28
C ASP A 80 -2.16 4.23 24.49
N PHE A 81 -2.28 4.14 23.16
CA PHE A 81 -2.35 5.31 22.28
C PHE A 81 -3.66 6.08 22.46
N THR A 82 -4.80 5.37 22.53
CA THR A 82 -6.11 5.98 22.80
C THR A 82 -6.14 6.63 24.18
N GLY A 83 -5.65 5.95 25.22
CA GLY A 83 -5.54 6.49 26.57
C GLY A 83 -4.71 7.78 26.59
N TYR A 84 -3.57 7.80 25.89
CA TYR A 84 -2.77 9.01 25.75
C TYR A 84 -3.52 10.18 25.06
N LEU A 85 -4.29 9.90 24.02
CA LEU A 85 -5.11 10.92 23.34
C LEU A 85 -6.24 11.43 24.25
N GLU A 86 -6.83 10.56 25.07
CA GLU A 86 -7.84 10.92 26.06
C GLU A 86 -7.26 11.81 27.15
N ASP A 87 -6.05 11.50 27.63
CA ASP A 87 -5.32 12.34 28.59
C ASP A 87 -5.04 13.73 28.01
N ILE A 88 -4.52 13.82 26.78
CA ILE A 88 -4.32 15.12 26.10
C ILE A 88 -5.64 15.90 26.04
N LYS A 89 -6.73 15.23 25.68
CA LYS A 89 -8.05 15.86 25.56
C LYS A 89 -8.55 16.38 26.91
N LEU A 90 -8.39 15.59 27.97
CA LEU A 90 -8.79 15.96 29.33
C LEU A 90 -7.96 17.14 29.85
N GLU A 91 -6.63 17.10 29.70
CA GLU A 91 -5.74 18.18 30.13
C GLU A 91 -5.95 19.46 29.30
N SER A 92 -6.21 19.33 28.00
CA SER A 92 -6.52 20.49 27.13
C SER A 92 -7.82 21.18 27.56
N ALA A 93 -8.83 20.38 27.95
CA ALA A 93 -10.11 20.91 28.42
C ALA A 93 -9.96 21.70 29.73
N LYS A 94 -9.10 21.25 30.66
CA LYS A 94 -8.78 21.98 31.91
C LYS A 94 -8.18 23.37 31.63
N CYS A 95 -7.35 23.47 30.60
CA CYS A 95 -6.66 24.72 30.23
C CYS A 95 -7.45 25.61 29.25
N ARG A 96 -8.71 25.27 28.90
CA ARG A 96 -9.50 25.93 27.84
C ARG A 96 -8.78 26.03 26.49
N ALA A 97 -7.76 25.20 26.27
CA ALA A 97 -7.10 25.07 24.99
C ALA A 97 -7.99 24.22 24.07
N LYS A 98 -8.02 24.53 22.76
CA LYS A 98 -8.59 23.59 21.80
C LYS A 98 -7.71 22.33 21.84
N SER A 99 -8.31 21.16 22.06
CA SER A 99 -7.64 19.87 21.82
C SER A 99 -7.23 19.76 20.35
N LEU A 100 -6.78 18.57 19.93
CA LEU A 100 -6.80 18.19 18.51
C LEU A 100 -8.16 18.58 17.91
N THR A 101 -8.17 19.13 16.69
CA THR A 101 -9.44 19.50 16.04
C THR A 101 -10.29 18.24 15.85
N LYS A 102 -11.61 18.41 15.74
CA LYS A 102 -12.52 17.30 15.47
C LYS A 102 -12.11 16.53 14.21
N GLU A 103 -11.55 17.23 13.22
CA GLU A 103 -10.91 16.59 12.07
C GLU A 103 -9.71 15.76 12.49
N THR A 104 -8.71 16.35 13.15
CA THR A 104 -7.46 15.65 13.51
C THR A 104 -7.71 14.38 14.33
N PHE A 105 -8.64 14.41 15.29
CA PHE A 105 -9.02 13.23 16.07
C PHE A 105 -9.68 12.12 15.22
N LYS A 106 -10.49 12.50 14.22
CA LYS A 106 -11.17 11.57 13.32
C LYS A 106 -10.20 10.91 12.34
N TYR A 107 -9.17 11.62 11.90
CA TYR A 107 -8.14 11.11 10.99
C TYR A 107 -7.10 10.21 11.68
N THR A 108 -6.92 10.35 13.00
CA THR A 108 -6.06 9.44 13.80
C THR A 108 -6.71 8.09 14.14
N LEU A 109 -8.00 7.88 13.84
CA LEU A 109 -8.70 6.60 13.98
C LEU A 109 -8.66 5.82 12.63
N THR A 110 -7.85 4.78 12.59
CA THR A 110 -7.12 4.30 11.39
C THR A 110 -7.73 3.10 10.65
N ARG A 111 -9.05 3.04 10.42
CA ARG A 111 -9.59 1.93 9.61
C ARG A 111 -9.57 2.13 8.08
N ALA A 112 -9.17 3.30 7.54
CA ALA A 112 -9.33 3.54 6.08
C ALA A 112 -8.40 4.55 5.37
N LEU A 113 -7.33 5.09 5.96
CA LEU A 113 -6.81 6.41 5.51
C LEU A 113 -5.28 6.57 5.43
N ASN A 114 -4.57 5.82 4.58
CA ASN A 114 -3.38 6.40 3.95
C ASN A 114 -3.57 6.52 2.43
N SER A 115 -3.27 7.71 1.90
CA SER A 115 -3.32 8.01 0.47
C SER A 115 -2.05 7.57 -0.25
N ASP A 116 -1.07 6.99 0.45
CA ASP A 116 0.24 6.63 -0.10
C ASP A 116 0.15 5.79 -1.40
N PRO A 117 -0.72 4.77 -1.52
CA PRO A 117 -0.86 4.03 -2.78
C PRO A 117 -1.41 4.92 -3.91
N VAL A 118 -2.31 5.83 -3.59
CA VAL A 118 -2.89 6.79 -4.55
C VAL A 118 -1.86 7.85 -4.95
N GLU A 119 -1.05 8.33 -4.00
CA GLU A 119 0.04 9.27 -4.24
C GLU A 119 1.17 8.65 -5.06
N SER A 120 1.48 7.38 -4.81
CA SER A 120 2.40 6.55 -5.60
C SER A 120 1.91 6.43 -7.05
N LEU A 121 0.63 6.12 -7.26
CA LEU A 121 0.01 6.07 -8.59
C LEU A 121 0.11 7.41 -9.33
N PHE A 122 -0.20 8.53 -8.67
CA PHE A 122 -0.07 9.85 -9.29
C PHE A 122 1.40 10.25 -9.53
N SER A 123 2.34 9.78 -8.70
CA SER A 123 3.78 9.95 -8.94
C SER A 123 4.22 9.22 -10.20
N CYS A 124 3.76 7.98 -10.38
CA CYS A 124 3.98 7.18 -11.59
C CYS A 124 3.46 7.92 -12.84
N PHE A 125 2.26 8.52 -12.77
CA PHE A 125 1.72 9.30 -13.89
C PHE A 125 2.62 10.49 -14.27
N ARG A 126 3.20 11.19 -13.29
CA ARG A 126 4.12 12.32 -13.59
C ARG A 126 5.43 11.84 -14.21
N GLN A 127 6.01 10.76 -13.70
CA GLN A 127 7.30 10.23 -14.17
C GLN A 127 7.22 9.75 -15.62
N PHE A 128 6.14 9.08 -16.01
CA PHE A 128 5.93 8.64 -17.39
C PHE A 128 5.89 9.80 -18.39
N ASN A 129 5.46 10.98 -17.93
CA ASN A 129 5.32 12.18 -18.76
C ASN A 129 6.51 13.14 -18.62
N GLY A 130 7.71 12.60 -18.36
CA GLY A 130 8.94 13.37 -18.27
C GLY A 130 9.03 14.30 -17.06
N GLY A 131 8.29 13.99 -15.98
CA GLY A 131 8.26 14.82 -14.78
C GLY A 131 7.36 16.05 -14.88
N ASN A 132 6.40 16.06 -15.81
CA ASN A 132 5.42 17.14 -15.88
C ASN A 132 4.49 17.12 -14.66
N ASP A 133 4.62 18.12 -13.79
CA ASP A 133 3.82 18.27 -12.57
C ASP A 133 2.32 18.51 -12.84
N ARG A 134 1.95 18.84 -14.08
CA ARG A 134 0.56 19.04 -14.53
C ARG A 134 0.20 18.07 -15.64
N VAL A 135 -0.13 16.84 -15.26
CA VAL A 135 -0.65 15.81 -16.17
C VAL A 135 -2.11 16.15 -16.52
N ASP A 136 -2.40 16.42 -17.79
CA ASP A 136 -3.78 16.59 -18.25
C ASP A 136 -4.54 15.25 -18.28
N ALA A 137 -5.87 15.30 -18.30
CA ALA A 137 -6.71 14.11 -18.20
C ALA A 137 -6.45 13.07 -19.30
N ARG A 138 -6.15 13.50 -20.54
CA ARG A 138 -5.88 12.55 -21.64
C ARG A 138 -4.58 11.82 -21.40
N THR A 139 -3.57 12.55 -21.00
CA THR A 139 -2.26 12.01 -20.68
C THR A 139 -2.32 11.05 -19.48
N ALA A 140 -3.08 11.39 -18.43
CA ALA A 140 -3.29 10.50 -17.29
C ALA A 140 -3.99 9.19 -17.67
N VAL A 141 -5.05 9.27 -18.50
CA VAL A 141 -5.76 8.08 -19.01
C VAL A 141 -4.83 7.22 -19.87
N PHE A 142 -4.09 7.84 -20.79
CA PHE A 142 -3.13 7.14 -21.63
C PHE A 142 -2.05 6.42 -20.79
N THR A 143 -1.51 7.08 -19.76
CA THR A 143 -0.56 6.44 -18.87
C THR A 143 -1.19 5.28 -18.12
N ALA A 144 -2.39 5.44 -17.57
CA ALA A 144 -3.11 4.38 -16.85
C ALA A 144 -3.39 3.15 -17.72
N GLU A 145 -3.78 3.35 -18.97
CA GLU A 145 -4.00 2.27 -19.96
C GLU A 145 -2.73 1.51 -20.33
N LYS A 146 -1.56 2.14 -20.20
CA LYS A 146 -0.26 1.54 -20.53
C LYS A 146 0.44 0.89 -19.35
N MET A 147 -0.13 0.97 -18.15
CA MET A 147 0.44 0.31 -16.97
C MET A 147 0.29 -1.21 -17.08
N LEU A 148 1.40 -1.91 -16.90
CA LEU A 148 1.40 -3.36 -16.77
C LEU A 148 0.78 -3.77 -15.44
N LYS A 149 -0.15 -4.72 -15.50
CA LYS A 149 -0.67 -5.43 -14.34
C LYS A 149 -0.04 -6.81 -14.29
N GLN A 150 0.63 -7.13 -13.19
CA GLN A 150 1.22 -8.45 -12.92
C GLN A 150 1.04 -8.80 -11.44
N ASP A 151 1.04 -10.09 -11.13
CA ASP A 151 0.96 -10.55 -9.74
C ASP A 151 2.27 -10.33 -8.96
N LEU A 152 2.26 -10.67 -7.67
CA LEU A 152 3.41 -10.52 -6.78
C LEU A 152 4.28 -11.78 -6.68
N SER A 153 4.28 -12.65 -7.69
CA SER A 153 5.15 -13.83 -7.73
C SER A 153 6.63 -13.44 -7.53
N PRO A 154 7.44 -14.24 -6.79
CA PRO A 154 8.86 -13.97 -6.59
C PRO A 154 9.65 -13.77 -7.89
N LEU A 155 9.22 -14.41 -8.99
CA LEU A 155 9.86 -14.26 -10.31
C LEU A 155 9.63 -12.85 -10.88
N HIS A 156 8.40 -12.35 -10.81
CA HIS A 156 8.01 -11.03 -11.32
C HIS A 156 8.50 -9.89 -10.43
N THR A 157 8.68 -10.15 -9.13
CA THR A 157 9.18 -9.16 -8.16
C THR A 157 10.69 -9.22 -7.94
N SER A 158 11.40 -10.15 -8.61
CA SER A 158 12.85 -10.28 -8.55
C SER A 158 13.55 -9.00 -9.03
N ARG A 159 14.76 -8.76 -8.52
CA ARG A 159 15.56 -7.59 -8.92
C ARG A 159 15.84 -7.59 -10.42
N ALA A 160 16.13 -8.75 -10.99
CA ALA A 160 16.37 -8.88 -12.43
C ALA A 160 15.13 -8.50 -13.25
N ALA A 161 13.94 -8.97 -12.86
CA ALA A 161 12.69 -8.63 -13.54
C ALA A 161 12.36 -7.13 -13.43
N LYS A 162 12.49 -6.55 -12.22
CA LYS A 162 12.27 -5.12 -11.99
C LYS A 162 13.21 -4.25 -12.82
N ASN A 163 14.51 -4.53 -12.77
CA ASN A 163 15.51 -3.80 -13.57
C ASN A 163 15.20 -3.90 -15.07
N ARG A 164 14.78 -5.08 -15.55
CA ARG A 164 14.45 -5.27 -16.97
C ARG A 164 13.21 -4.48 -17.39
N LEU A 165 12.19 -4.40 -16.54
CA LEU A 165 11.00 -3.59 -16.81
C LEU A 165 11.33 -2.10 -16.81
N GLU A 166 12.20 -1.65 -15.90
CA GLU A 166 12.72 -0.27 -15.87
C GLU A 166 13.51 0.07 -17.14
N GLU A 167 14.42 -0.81 -17.61
CA GLU A 167 15.16 -0.64 -18.87
C GLU A 167 14.23 -0.52 -20.09
N LEU A 168 13.11 -1.22 -20.07
CA LEU A 168 12.09 -1.18 -21.13
C LEU A 168 11.10 -0.01 -20.96
N CYS A 169 11.27 0.81 -19.93
CA CYS A 169 10.35 1.87 -19.55
C CYS A 169 8.90 1.38 -19.34
N VAL A 170 8.75 0.16 -18.83
CA VAL A 170 7.44 -0.44 -18.52
C VAL A 170 7.06 -0.12 -17.09
N MET A 171 5.98 0.65 -16.92
CA MET A 171 5.42 0.94 -15.61
C MET A 171 4.56 -0.23 -15.14
N VAL A 172 4.82 -0.69 -13.92
CA VAL A 172 4.01 -1.72 -13.25
C VAL A 172 3.08 -1.04 -12.28
N ALA A 173 1.80 -1.39 -12.29
CA ALA A 173 0.88 -0.89 -11.27
C ALA A 173 1.00 -1.69 -9.98
N ASP A 174 0.75 -1.02 -8.87
CA ASP A 174 0.57 -1.68 -7.58
C ASP A 174 -0.57 -2.70 -7.67
N TRP A 175 -0.28 -3.89 -7.16
CA TRP A 175 -1.21 -5.02 -7.11
C TRP A 175 -1.23 -5.57 -5.68
N PRO A 176 -2.41 -5.79 -5.09
CA PRO A 176 -2.48 -6.29 -3.72
C PRO A 176 -1.99 -7.75 -3.64
N PRO A 177 -1.39 -8.15 -2.50
CA PRO A 177 -1.06 -9.55 -2.24
C PRO A 177 -2.33 -10.40 -2.33
N LEU A 178 -2.23 -11.60 -2.93
CA LEU A 178 -3.34 -12.53 -3.10
C LEU A 178 -4.52 -12.01 -3.96
N GLY A 179 -4.30 -11.00 -4.81
CA GLY A 179 -5.32 -10.44 -5.70
C GLY A 179 -5.75 -11.32 -6.88
N ALA A 180 -5.81 -12.64 -6.73
CA ALA A 180 -6.19 -13.58 -7.80
C ALA A 180 -7.59 -13.26 -8.36
N ASP A 181 -8.54 -12.92 -7.48
CA ASP A 181 -9.93 -12.58 -7.87
C ASP A 181 -10.03 -11.37 -8.79
N MET A 182 -9.05 -10.47 -8.73
CA MET A 182 -8.96 -9.28 -9.59
C MET A 182 -8.18 -9.55 -10.88
N ASN A 183 -7.52 -10.70 -11.01
CA ASN A 183 -6.73 -11.04 -12.18
C ASN A 183 -7.61 -11.61 -13.29
N ILE A 184 -8.14 -10.73 -14.14
CA ILE A 184 -9.07 -11.10 -15.23
C ILE A 184 -8.49 -12.09 -16.25
N ILE A 185 -7.16 -12.25 -16.32
CA ILE A 185 -6.54 -13.24 -17.22
C ILE A 185 -6.83 -14.68 -16.80
N GLU A 186 -7.12 -14.93 -15.52
CA GLU A 186 -7.50 -16.26 -15.04
C GLU A 186 -8.81 -16.74 -15.67
N ASN A 187 -9.75 -15.82 -15.93
CA ASN A 187 -10.97 -16.14 -16.67
C ASN A 187 -10.68 -16.53 -18.13
N VAL A 188 -9.71 -15.87 -18.77
CA VAL A 188 -9.26 -16.22 -20.12
C VAL A 188 -8.63 -17.61 -20.10
N TRP A 189 -7.80 -17.92 -19.12
CA TRP A 189 -7.23 -19.26 -18.95
C TRP A 189 -8.29 -20.33 -18.67
N GLY A 190 -9.30 -20.02 -17.86
CA GLY A 190 -10.45 -20.89 -17.60
C GLY A 190 -11.22 -21.23 -18.87
N LEU A 191 -11.53 -20.20 -19.68
CA LEU A 191 -12.22 -20.35 -20.95
C LEU A 191 -11.39 -21.15 -21.95
N MET A 192 -10.10 -20.84 -22.08
CA MET A 192 -9.17 -21.54 -22.97
C MET A 192 -9.05 -23.02 -22.60
N LYS A 193 -8.87 -23.35 -21.30
CA LYS A 193 -8.85 -24.74 -20.81
C LYS A 193 -10.17 -25.46 -21.10
N SER A 194 -11.30 -24.79 -20.87
CA SER A 194 -12.63 -25.34 -21.15
C SER A 194 -12.78 -25.70 -22.63
N ASN A 195 -12.41 -24.78 -23.53
CA ASN A 195 -12.51 -24.99 -24.97
C ASN A 195 -11.56 -26.07 -25.48
N LEU A 196 -10.31 -26.08 -24.99
CA LEU A 196 -9.32 -27.12 -25.32
C LEU A 196 -9.75 -28.50 -24.83
N SER A 197 -10.36 -28.61 -23.64
CA SER A 197 -10.85 -29.89 -23.11
C SER A 197 -11.90 -30.55 -23.99
N ARG A 198 -12.74 -29.74 -24.67
CA ARG A 198 -13.77 -30.21 -25.61
C ARG A 198 -13.20 -30.70 -26.93
N LYS A 199 -11.95 -30.36 -27.27
CA LYS A 199 -11.27 -30.78 -28.52
C LYS A 199 -10.69 -32.19 -28.45
N GLY A 200 -10.81 -32.89 -27.32
CA GLY A 200 -10.40 -34.29 -27.21
C GLY A 200 -8.89 -34.51 -27.29
N LEU A 201 -8.07 -33.56 -26.82
CA LEU A 201 -6.60 -33.55 -26.98
C LEU A 201 -5.82 -34.51 -26.06
N HIS A 202 -6.48 -35.52 -25.49
CA HIS A 202 -5.90 -36.44 -24.50
C HIS A 202 -4.66 -37.23 -24.97
N ASN A 203 -4.55 -37.48 -26.29
CA ASN A 203 -3.41 -38.18 -26.89
C ASN A 203 -2.54 -37.26 -27.79
N ALA A 204 -2.77 -35.94 -27.76
CA ALA A 204 -2.05 -35.00 -28.61
C ALA A 204 -0.59 -34.89 -28.17
N GLY A 205 0.33 -34.89 -29.15
CA GLY A 205 1.74 -34.57 -28.89
C GLY A 205 1.95 -33.08 -28.57
N CYS A 206 3.13 -32.72 -28.05
CA CYS A 206 3.45 -31.35 -27.64
C CYS A 206 3.18 -30.29 -28.73
N ASP A 207 3.58 -30.57 -29.98
CA ASP A 207 3.40 -29.63 -31.10
C ASP A 207 1.95 -29.46 -31.52
N GLU A 208 1.15 -30.52 -31.39
CA GLU A 208 -0.29 -30.47 -31.66
C GLU A 208 -1.02 -29.71 -30.56
N LEU A 209 -0.66 -29.94 -29.30
CA LEU A 209 -1.20 -29.19 -28.17
C LEU A 209 -0.87 -27.69 -28.32
N TRP A 210 0.38 -27.35 -28.67
CA TRP A 210 0.80 -25.97 -28.88
C TRP A 210 0.01 -25.29 -30.00
N ARG A 211 -0.16 -25.95 -31.15
CA ARG A 211 -0.98 -25.42 -32.26
C ARG A 211 -2.42 -25.17 -31.84
N ASN A 212 -3.01 -26.08 -31.05
CA ASN A 212 -4.37 -25.91 -30.55
C ASN A 212 -4.49 -24.75 -29.56
N VAL A 213 -3.52 -24.58 -28.66
CA VAL A 213 -3.44 -23.44 -27.72
C VAL A 213 -3.34 -22.12 -28.49
N GLN A 214 -2.46 -22.04 -29.48
CA GLN A 214 -2.30 -20.83 -30.30
C GLN A 214 -3.58 -20.49 -31.08
N ALA A 215 -4.22 -21.50 -31.70
CA ALA A 215 -5.46 -21.32 -32.42
C ALA A 215 -6.59 -20.83 -31.49
N GLU A 216 -6.73 -21.43 -30.31
CA GLU A 216 -7.72 -21.02 -29.31
C GLU A 216 -7.46 -19.59 -28.83
N TRP A 217 -6.20 -19.26 -28.50
CA TRP A 217 -5.82 -17.92 -28.11
C TRP A 217 -6.17 -16.87 -29.18
N HIS A 218 -5.94 -17.19 -30.46
CA HIS A 218 -6.31 -16.31 -31.56
C HIS A 218 -7.83 -16.11 -31.67
N LEU A 219 -8.63 -17.16 -31.49
CA LEU A 219 -10.08 -17.04 -31.47
C LEU A 219 -10.57 -16.15 -30.33
N LEU A 220 -10.08 -16.37 -29.11
CA LEU A 220 -10.43 -15.54 -27.95
C LEU A 220 -10.02 -14.08 -28.12
N LYS A 221 -8.88 -13.81 -28.76
CA LYS A 221 -8.43 -12.45 -29.05
C LYS A 221 -9.33 -11.74 -30.08
N MET A 222 -9.97 -12.48 -30.98
CA MET A 222 -10.87 -11.93 -31.99
C MET A 222 -12.29 -11.69 -31.47
N ASP A 223 -12.64 -12.27 -30.32
CA ASP A 223 -13.89 -11.98 -29.62
C ASP A 223 -13.88 -10.52 -29.12
N ARG A 224 -14.75 -9.69 -29.73
CA ARG A 224 -14.84 -8.26 -29.44
C ARG A 224 -15.52 -7.98 -28.10
N ASP A 225 -16.28 -8.93 -27.57
CA ASP A 225 -17.09 -8.75 -26.37
C ASP A 225 -16.37 -9.31 -25.12
N LEU A 226 -15.46 -10.28 -25.30
CA LEU A 226 -14.72 -10.89 -24.21
C LEU A 226 -13.93 -9.88 -23.37
N ILE A 227 -13.08 -9.08 -24.01
CA ILE A 227 -12.22 -8.14 -23.29
C ILE A 227 -13.05 -7.06 -22.56
N PRO A 228 -14.01 -6.35 -23.21
CA PRO A 228 -14.89 -5.43 -22.50
C PRO A 228 -15.61 -6.07 -21.31
N ALA A 229 -16.19 -7.27 -21.47
CA ALA A 229 -16.89 -7.96 -20.40
C ALA A 229 -15.98 -8.29 -19.19
N LEU A 230 -14.71 -8.61 -19.44
CA LEU A 230 -13.73 -8.83 -18.38
C LEU A 230 -13.46 -7.54 -17.59
N TYR A 231 -13.24 -6.42 -18.27
CA TYR A 231 -13.03 -5.12 -17.62
C TYR A 231 -14.29 -4.63 -16.89
N ASP A 232 -15.47 -4.78 -17.48
CA ASP A 232 -16.75 -4.42 -16.86
C ASP A 232 -17.06 -5.26 -15.61
N SER A 233 -16.40 -6.42 -15.46
CA SER A 233 -16.50 -7.24 -14.26
C SER A 233 -15.67 -6.74 -13.08
N LEU A 234 -14.61 -5.94 -13.33
CA LEU A 234 -13.68 -5.49 -12.29
C LEU A 234 -14.35 -4.70 -11.16
N PRO A 235 -15.22 -3.69 -11.41
CA PRO A 235 -15.84 -2.94 -10.32
C PRO A 235 -16.64 -3.82 -9.36
N ARG A 236 -17.32 -4.83 -9.89
CA ARG A 236 -18.13 -5.78 -9.11
C ARG A 236 -17.26 -6.75 -8.31
N ARG A 237 -16.15 -7.23 -8.88
CA ARG A 237 -15.15 -8.05 -8.16
C ARG A 237 -14.51 -7.26 -7.03
N MET A 238 -14.10 -6.02 -7.28
CA MET A 238 -13.53 -5.14 -6.27
C MET A 238 -14.53 -4.89 -5.13
N ALA A 239 -15.80 -4.64 -5.45
CA ALA A 239 -16.85 -4.51 -4.44
C ALA A 239 -17.01 -5.78 -3.60
N ALA A 240 -16.92 -6.97 -4.20
CA ALA A 240 -17.00 -8.25 -3.49
C ALA A 240 -15.80 -8.44 -2.54
N VAL A 241 -14.57 -8.13 -2.97
CA VAL A 241 -13.37 -8.17 -2.12
C VAL A 241 -13.50 -7.20 -0.94
N VAL A 242 -14.02 -6.00 -1.17
CA VAL A 242 -14.28 -5.02 -0.10
C VAL A 242 -15.33 -5.55 0.89
N GLN A 243 -16.42 -6.14 0.41
CA GLN A 243 -17.44 -6.75 1.26
C GLN A 243 -16.90 -7.93 2.07
N ALA A 244 -15.98 -8.70 1.50
CA ALA A 244 -15.28 -9.80 2.17
C ALA A 244 -14.18 -9.32 3.14
N GLY A 245 -14.00 -8.01 3.33
CA GLY A 245 -12.96 -7.46 4.21
C GLY A 245 -11.54 -7.78 3.74
N GLY A 246 -11.34 -7.98 2.44
CA GLY A 246 -10.05 -8.37 1.86
C GLY A 246 -9.79 -9.88 1.81
N ALA A 247 -10.73 -10.72 2.27
CA ALA A 247 -10.65 -12.17 2.07
C ALA A 247 -11.02 -12.58 0.64
N PHE A 248 -10.75 -13.85 0.30
CA PHE A 248 -11.14 -14.44 -0.99
C PHE A 248 -12.64 -14.29 -1.24
N SER A 249 -12.98 -13.82 -2.43
CA SER A 249 -14.34 -13.73 -2.95
C SER A 249 -14.62 -14.91 -3.89
N SER A 250 -15.89 -15.30 -4.03
CA SER A 250 -16.30 -16.48 -4.81
C SER A 250 -16.34 -16.22 -6.32
N TYR A 251 -15.41 -15.44 -6.87
CA TYR A 251 -15.37 -15.07 -8.29
C TYR A 251 -14.55 -16.03 -9.16
#